data_AF-A0A1C4SNP8-F1
#
_entry.id   AF-A0A1C4SNP8-F1
#
_cell.length_a   1.000
_cell.length_b   1.000
_cell.length_c   1.000
_cell.angle_alpha   90.00
_cell.angle_beta   90.00
_cell.angle_gamma   90.00
#
_symmetry.space_group_name_H-M   'P 1'
#
loop_
_entity.id
_entity.type
_entity.pdbx_description
1 polymer ?
#
loop_
_entity_poly.entity_id
_entity_poly.type
_entity_poly.pdbx_seq_one_letter_code
_entity_poly.pdbx_strand_id
1 'polypeptide(L)'
;MTAGPLSLVDAEDEGDLLAGGVHPELSRWMAEGLQAIGAYAATEPFQRMYREMGAMSLEDKALFVRTVLLNPEELDRRGLTPPAGIRFQRSEFGDRRPTVFCVSKALPEGALWKRITITYDHGDSFPVQEGGNR
;
A
#
# COMPACT_ATOMS: atom_id res chain seq x y z
N MET A 1 41.61 -35.95 7.97
CA MET A 1 40.34 -35.77 7.23
C MET A 1 40.07 -34.28 7.19
N THR A 2 40.40 -33.68 6.05
CA THR A 2 40.49 -32.25 5.78
C THR A 2 39.11 -31.68 5.44
N ALA A 3 38.75 -30.55 6.04
CA ALA A 3 37.59 -29.76 5.66
C ALA A 3 37.73 -29.35 4.18
N GLY A 4 36.71 -29.66 3.38
CA GLY A 4 36.60 -29.20 1.99
C GLY A 4 36.27 -27.71 1.93
N PRO A 5 36.70 -27.00 0.87
CA PRO A 5 36.42 -25.58 0.72
C PRO A 5 34.94 -25.36 0.41
N LEU A 6 34.29 -24.47 1.16
CA LEU A 6 33.01 -23.88 0.79
C LEU A 6 33.22 -23.09 -0.51
N SER A 7 32.62 -23.57 -1.60
CA SER A 7 32.61 -22.90 -2.88
C SER A 7 31.88 -21.56 -2.76
N LEU A 8 32.57 -20.49 -3.15
CA LEU A 8 31.95 -19.26 -3.65
C LEU A 8 30.92 -19.68 -4.71
N VAL A 9 29.65 -19.41 -4.44
CA VAL A 9 28.61 -19.37 -5.48
C VAL A 9 28.45 -17.90 -5.83
N ASP A 10 29.09 -17.55 -6.94
CA ASP A 10 28.77 -16.49 -7.91
C ASP A 10 27.89 -15.34 -7.39
N ALA A 11 28.55 -14.36 -6.80
CA ALA A 11 28.06 -12.99 -6.72
C ALA A 11 28.45 -12.25 -8.01
N GLU A 12 27.83 -12.63 -9.12
CA GLU A 12 27.95 -11.90 -10.39
C GLU A 12 26.54 -11.68 -10.95
N ASP A 13 25.83 -10.65 -10.46
CA ASP A 13 25.06 -9.71 -11.30
C ASP A 13 24.47 -8.53 -10.48
N GLU A 14 25.25 -7.89 -9.61
CA GLU A 14 24.83 -6.63 -8.96
C GLU A 14 25.24 -5.39 -9.80
N GLY A 15 25.24 -5.56 -11.12
CA GLY A 15 25.88 -4.67 -12.07
C GLY A 15 24.94 -3.93 -13.03
N ASP A 16 23.64 -3.77 -12.75
CA ASP A 16 22.78 -2.96 -13.64
C ASP A 16 21.54 -2.33 -12.96
N LEU A 17 21.54 -2.15 -11.64
CA LEU A 17 20.34 -1.67 -10.94
C LEU A 17 20.09 -0.16 -11.09
N LEU A 18 21.04 0.63 -11.61
CA LEU A 18 20.93 2.10 -11.65
C LEU A 18 21.45 2.76 -12.95
N ALA A 19 21.82 2.01 -13.99
CA ALA A 19 22.48 2.57 -15.17
C ALA A 19 21.60 2.80 -16.42
N GLY A 20 20.33 2.36 -16.49
CA GLY A 20 19.60 2.40 -17.76
C GLY A 20 18.08 2.39 -17.71
N GLY A 21 17.44 3.48 -17.25
CA GLY A 21 16.00 3.68 -17.39
C GLY A 21 15.11 2.75 -16.54
N VAL A 22 13.81 3.04 -16.48
CA VAL A 22 12.86 2.17 -15.78
C VAL A 22 12.61 0.94 -16.65
N HIS A 23 12.91 -0.26 -16.14
CA HIS A 23 12.64 -1.53 -16.83
C HIS A 23 11.23 -1.51 -17.44
N PRO A 24 11.05 -1.68 -18.77
CA PRO A 24 9.76 -1.47 -19.43
C PRO A 24 8.60 -2.26 -18.82
N GLU A 25 8.87 -3.47 -18.33
CA GLU A 25 7.87 -4.27 -17.63
C GLU A 25 7.48 -3.68 -16.28
N LEU A 26 8.43 -3.10 -15.54
CA LEU A 26 8.17 -2.45 -14.27
C LEU A 26 7.29 -1.22 -14.46
N SER A 27 7.60 -0.39 -15.46
CA SER A 27 6.76 0.75 -15.86
C SER A 27 5.34 0.31 -16.20
N ARG A 28 5.21 -0.77 -17.00
CA ARG A 28 3.91 -1.31 -17.38
C ARG A 28 3.14 -1.83 -16.17
N TRP A 29 3.74 -2.66 -15.33
CA TRP A 29 3.10 -3.17 -14.10
C TRP A 29 2.71 -2.04 -13.17
N MET A 30 3.51 -0.97 -13.13
CA MET A 30 3.16 0.23 -12.37
C MET A 30 1.93 0.94 -12.90
N ALA A 31 1.88 1.19 -14.21
CA ALA A 31 0.74 1.80 -14.85
C ALA A 31 -0.54 0.95 -14.65
N GLU A 32 -0.44 -0.36 -14.87
CA GLU A 32 -1.55 -1.29 -14.67
C GLU A 32 -2.04 -1.32 -13.22
N GLY A 33 -1.12 -1.35 -12.25
CA GLY A 33 -1.47 -1.34 -10.83
C GLY A 33 -2.15 -0.04 -10.41
N LEU A 34 -1.64 1.11 -10.85
CA LEU A 34 -2.25 2.41 -10.60
C LEU A 34 -3.61 2.53 -11.26
N GLN A 35 -3.75 2.10 -12.52
CA GLN A 35 -5.03 2.10 -13.24
C GLN A 35 -6.05 1.19 -12.54
N ALA A 36 -5.65 0.01 -12.07
CA ALA A 36 -6.55 -0.90 -11.36
C ALA A 36 -7.04 -0.31 -10.03
N ILE A 37 -6.16 0.29 -9.24
CA ILE A 37 -6.56 0.98 -8.01
C ILE A 37 -7.46 2.18 -8.34
N GLY A 38 -7.11 2.98 -9.35
CA GLY A 38 -7.90 4.13 -9.79
C GLY A 38 -9.30 3.75 -10.27
N ALA A 39 -9.41 2.69 -11.08
CA ALA A 39 -10.69 2.17 -11.55
C ALA A 39 -11.56 1.68 -10.39
N TYR A 40 -10.98 0.98 -9.41
CA TYR A 40 -11.70 0.57 -8.20
C TYR A 40 -12.13 1.78 -7.36
N ALA A 41 -11.23 2.75 -7.17
CA ALA A 41 -11.52 3.98 -6.44
C ALA A 41 -12.62 4.81 -7.11
N ALA A 42 -12.76 4.74 -8.43
CA ALA A 42 -13.83 5.42 -9.19
C ALA A 42 -15.21 4.74 -9.07
N THR A 43 -15.33 3.57 -8.45
CA THR A 43 -16.63 2.91 -8.26
C THR A 43 -17.50 3.65 -7.25
N GLU A 44 -18.82 3.61 -7.44
CA GLU A 44 -19.76 4.30 -6.53
C GLU A 44 -19.67 3.82 -5.07
N PRO A 45 -19.55 2.51 -4.76
CA PRO A 45 -19.38 2.07 -3.37
C PRO A 45 -18.15 2.68 -2.71
N PHE A 46 -17.02 2.71 -3.41
CA PHE A 46 -15.78 3.31 -2.91
C PHE A 46 -15.96 4.82 -2.69
N GLN A 47 -16.49 5.54 -3.67
CA GLN A 47 -16.72 6.98 -3.59
C GLN A 47 -17.68 7.35 -2.46
N ARG A 48 -18.76 6.58 -2.27
CA ARG A 48 -19.69 6.75 -1.16
C ARG A 48 -19.01 6.53 0.19
N MET A 49 -18.23 5.45 0.33
CA MET A 49 -17.46 5.18 1.55
C MET A 49 -16.46 6.30 1.84
N TYR A 50 -15.75 6.78 0.82
CA TYR A 50 -14.76 7.84 0.99
C TYR A 50 -15.42 9.16 1.42
N ARG A 51 -16.60 9.49 0.89
CA ARG A 51 -17.42 10.63 1.35
C ARG A 51 -17.93 10.45 2.78
N GLU A 52 -18.40 9.24 3.14
CA GLU A 52 -18.84 8.90 4.50
C GLU A 52 -17.70 9.13 5.51
N MET A 53 -16.51 8.62 5.19
CA MET A 53 -15.31 8.86 5.99
C MET A 53 -14.96 10.34 6.06
N GLY A 54 -15.15 11.12 4.98
CA GLY A 54 -14.89 12.57 4.97
C GLY A 54 -15.62 13.35 6.07
N ALA A 55 -16.80 12.89 6.50
CA ALA A 55 -17.61 13.50 7.56
C ALA A 55 -17.23 13.06 8.98
N MET A 56 -16.36 12.05 9.13
CA MET A 56 -15.99 11.47 10.42
C MET A 56 -14.84 12.23 11.11
N SER A 57 -14.80 12.14 12.44
CA SER A 57 -13.61 12.53 13.21
C SER A 57 -12.42 11.60 12.89
N LEU A 58 -11.20 12.00 13.27
CA LEU A 58 -10.01 11.15 13.07
C LEU A 58 -10.09 9.83 13.85
N GLU A 59 -10.65 9.86 15.06
CA GLU A 59 -10.84 8.68 15.89
C GLU A 59 -11.86 7.72 15.25
N ASP A 60 -13.00 8.26 14.81
CA ASP A 60 -14.04 7.48 14.14
C ASP A 60 -13.54 6.87 12.83
N LYS A 61 -12.72 7.60 12.07
CA LYS A 61 -12.06 7.05 10.87
C LYS A 61 -11.18 5.87 11.22
N ALA A 62 -10.31 6.02 12.24
CA ALA A 62 -9.42 4.94 12.64
C ALA A 62 -10.19 3.69 13.10
N LEU A 63 -11.31 3.90 13.80
CA LEU A 63 -12.23 2.82 14.17
C LEU A 63 -12.87 2.20 12.93
N PHE A 64 -13.42 3.02 12.03
CA PHE A 64 -14.06 2.58 10.79
C PHE A 64 -13.12 1.73 9.93
N VAL A 65 -11.85 2.12 9.78
CA VAL A 65 -10.90 1.31 9.02
C VAL A 65 -10.72 -0.07 9.66
N ARG A 66 -10.59 -0.14 10.99
CA ARG A 66 -10.39 -1.40 11.71
C ARG A 66 -11.63 -2.31 11.66
N THR A 67 -12.83 -1.75 11.80
CA THR A 67 -14.07 -2.52 11.93
C THR A 67 -14.73 -2.79 10.58
N VAL A 68 -14.51 -1.94 9.58
CA VAL A 68 -15.13 -2.01 8.25
C VAL A 68 -14.10 -2.35 7.18
N LEU A 69 -13.11 -1.49 6.92
CA LEU A 69 -12.25 -1.65 5.74
C LEU A 69 -11.28 -2.82 5.81
N LEU A 70 -10.95 -3.29 7.01
CA LEU A 70 -10.11 -4.48 7.23
C LEU A 70 -10.95 -5.75 7.49
N ASN A 71 -12.27 -5.65 7.49
CA ASN A 71 -13.17 -6.77 7.72
C ASN A 71 -13.81 -7.23 6.39
N PRO A 72 -13.46 -8.40 5.85
CA PRO A 72 -14.01 -8.91 4.59
C PRO A 72 -15.54 -9.01 4.56
N GLU A 73 -16.18 -9.34 5.69
CA GLU A 73 -17.64 -9.46 5.78
C GLU A 73 -18.31 -8.09 5.64
N GLU A 74 -17.74 -7.06 6.27
CA GLU A 74 -18.22 -5.69 6.15
C GLU A 74 -17.96 -5.10 4.76
N LEU A 75 -16.84 -5.45 4.12
CA LEU A 75 -16.57 -5.07 2.75
C LEU A 75 -17.66 -5.63 1.81
N ASP A 76 -17.96 -6.92 1.92
CA ASP A 76 -18.98 -7.56 1.09
C ASP A 76 -20.37 -6.94 1.34
N ARG A 77 -20.76 -6.82 2.61
CA ARG A 77 -22.04 -6.21 3.01
C ARG A 77 -22.24 -4.80 2.45
N ARG A 78 -21.16 -4.03 2.28
CA ARG A 78 -21.19 -2.64 1.78
C ARG A 78 -20.93 -2.52 0.28
N GLY A 79 -20.67 -3.64 -0.42
CA GLY A 79 -20.30 -3.64 -1.84
C GLY A 79 -18.91 -3.07 -2.10
N LEU A 80 -18.00 -3.17 -1.12
CA LEU A 80 -16.62 -2.69 -1.12
C LEU A 80 -15.61 -3.84 -1.30
N THR A 81 -16.03 -4.98 -1.83
CA THR A 81 -15.12 -6.09 -2.09
C THR A 81 -14.11 -5.68 -3.17
N PRO A 82 -12.80 -5.59 -2.84
CA PRO A 82 -11.81 -5.17 -3.80
C PRO A 82 -11.59 -6.25 -4.88
N PRO A 83 -11.25 -5.86 -6.12
CA PRO A 83 -10.85 -6.80 -7.16
C PRO A 83 -9.62 -7.64 -6.77
N ALA A 84 -9.41 -8.75 -7.47
CA ALA A 84 -8.31 -9.68 -7.20
C ALA A 84 -6.95 -8.96 -7.10
N GLY A 85 -6.24 -9.22 -6.00
CA GLY A 85 -4.92 -8.64 -5.71
C GLY A 85 -4.93 -7.18 -5.26
N ILE A 86 -6.10 -6.53 -5.16
CA ILE A 86 -6.26 -5.25 -4.47
C ILE A 86 -6.69 -5.53 -3.02
N ARG A 87 -6.15 -4.77 -2.06
CA ARG A 87 -6.55 -4.87 -0.65
C ARG A 87 -6.42 -3.54 0.08
N PHE A 88 -7.26 -3.36 1.09
CA PHE A 88 -7.09 -2.33 2.11
C PHE A 88 -5.96 -2.72 3.08
N GLN A 89 -5.20 -1.74 3.53
CA GLN A 89 -4.17 -1.88 4.55
C GLN A 89 -4.20 -0.67 5.48
N ARG A 90 -3.68 -0.83 6.70
CA ARG A 90 -3.24 0.31 7.51
C ARG A 90 -1.74 0.46 7.39
N SER A 91 -1.28 1.70 7.27
CA SER A 91 0.12 2.07 7.40
C SER A 91 0.26 3.17 8.44
N GLU A 92 1.44 3.29 9.01
CA GLU A 92 1.85 4.47 9.76
C GLU A 92 2.98 5.11 8.97
N PHE A 93 2.99 6.44 8.86
CA PHE A 93 4.14 7.13 8.32
C PHE A 93 5.31 7.03 9.31
N GLY A 94 6.56 7.16 8.83
CA GLY A 94 7.74 7.11 9.70
C GLY A 94 7.78 8.21 10.78
N ASP A 95 7.03 9.29 10.58
CA ASP A 95 6.81 10.38 11.53
C ASP A 95 5.64 10.13 12.50
N ARG A 96 5.10 8.90 12.53
CA ARG A 96 3.96 8.46 13.34
C ARG A 96 2.65 9.18 13.04
N ARG A 97 2.55 9.96 11.97
CA ARG A 97 1.24 10.44 11.51
C ARG A 97 0.42 9.22 11.07
N PRO A 98 -0.79 9.03 11.63
CA PRO A 98 -1.62 7.91 11.23
C PRO A 98 -2.10 8.14 9.81
N THR A 99 -1.78 7.22 8.89
CA THR A 99 -2.56 7.15 7.64
C THR A 99 -3.97 6.73 8.00
N VAL A 100 -4.96 7.22 7.24
CA VAL A 100 -6.33 6.74 7.44
C VAL A 100 -6.38 5.28 6.97
N PHE A 101 -6.04 5.05 5.70
CA PHE A 101 -5.82 3.73 5.14
C PHE A 101 -4.99 3.81 3.86
N CYS A 102 -4.58 2.65 3.37
CA CYS A 102 -3.94 2.50 2.08
C CYS A 102 -4.71 1.47 1.25
N VAL A 103 -4.70 1.66 -0.07
CA VAL A 103 -5.12 0.64 -1.04
C VAL A 103 -3.87 0.16 -1.75
N SER A 104 -3.63 -1.15 -1.72
CA SER A 104 -2.44 -1.74 -2.32
C SER A 104 -2.80 -2.78 -3.38
N LYS A 105 -1.99 -2.86 -4.43
CA LYS A 105 -2.05 -3.87 -5.48
C LYS A 105 -0.73 -4.62 -5.52
N ALA A 106 -0.78 -5.94 -5.35
CA ALA A 106 0.39 -6.80 -5.53
C ALA A 106 0.84 -6.78 -7.00
N LEU A 107 2.15 -6.71 -7.22
CA LEU A 107 2.76 -6.86 -8.54
C LEU A 107 3.10 -8.33 -8.81
N PRO A 108 3.31 -8.71 -10.07
CA PRO A 108 3.68 -10.09 -10.43
C PRO A 108 4.94 -10.58 -9.72
N GLU A 109 5.04 -11.90 -9.57
CA GLU A 109 6.24 -12.55 -9.04
C GLU A 109 7.44 -12.27 -9.96
N GLY A 110 8.62 -12.02 -9.36
CA GLY A 110 9.82 -11.61 -10.09
C GLY A 110 9.94 -10.11 -10.35
N ALA A 111 8.90 -9.31 -10.06
CA ALA A 111 9.02 -7.86 -10.11
C ALA A 111 9.97 -7.32 -9.02
N LEU A 112 10.80 -6.34 -9.40
CA LEU A 112 11.71 -5.65 -8.48
C LEU A 112 10.96 -5.05 -7.28
N TRP A 113 9.74 -4.55 -7.51
CA TRP A 113 8.83 -4.12 -6.45
C TRP A 113 7.71 -5.14 -6.24
N LYS A 114 7.37 -5.39 -4.98
CA LYS A 114 6.35 -6.39 -4.61
C LYS A 114 4.91 -5.86 -4.72
N ARG A 115 4.72 -4.54 -4.61
CA ARG A 115 3.39 -3.92 -4.60
C ARG A 115 3.46 -2.44 -4.92
N ILE A 116 2.31 -1.90 -5.30
CA ILE A 116 2.05 -0.47 -5.37
C ILE A 116 0.99 -0.13 -4.34
N THR A 117 1.14 1.03 -3.71
CA THR A 117 0.25 1.47 -2.64
C THR A 117 -0.14 2.92 -2.88
N ILE A 118 -1.45 3.20 -2.86
CA ILE A 118 -1.99 4.56 -2.77
C ILE A 118 -2.44 4.77 -1.33
N THR A 119 -1.89 5.81 -0.70
CA THR A 119 -2.24 6.20 0.67
C THR A 119 -3.34 7.25 0.62
N TYR A 120 -4.38 7.02 1.43
CA TYR A 120 -5.44 7.98 1.66
C TYR A 120 -5.21 8.57 3.06
N ASP A 121 -4.74 9.80 3.08
CA ASP A 121 -4.55 10.60 4.28
C ASP A 121 -5.52 11.80 4.30
N HIS A 122 -5.55 12.50 5.43
CA HIS A 122 -6.13 13.83 5.48
C HIS A 122 -4.98 14.83 5.31
N GLY A 123 -5.01 15.58 4.21
CA GLY A 123 -4.05 16.65 3.91
C GLY A 123 -4.05 17.82 4.91
N ASP A 124 -4.91 17.78 5.93
CA ASP A 124 -4.76 18.61 7.11
C ASP A 124 -3.59 18.06 7.91
N SER A 125 -2.42 18.68 7.71
CA SER A 125 -1.23 18.54 8.55
C SER A 125 -1.65 18.24 9.99
N PHE A 126 -1.50 16.98 10.43
CA PHE A 126 -1.56 16.68 11.85
C PHE A 126 -0.61 17.66 12.55
N PRO A 127 -1.01 18.34 13.64
CA PRO A 127 -0.01 18.99 14.46
C PRO A 127 0.99 17.89 14.84
N VAL A 128 2.24 18.08 14.43
CA VAL A 128 3.35 17.29 14.96
C VAL A 128 3.16 17.34 16.46
N GLN A 129 2.91 16.20 17.11
CA GLN A 129 3.03 16.17 18.55
C GLN A 129 4.49 16.47 18.82
N GLU A 130 4.80 17.74 19.13
CA GLU A 130 6.07 18.11 19.73
C GLU A 130 6.18 17.24 20.97
N GLY A 131 7.04 16.23 20.86
CA GLY A 131 7.28 15.26 21.90
C GLY A 131 7.83 16.01 23.09
N GLY A 132 6.93 16.24 24.05
CA GLY A 132 7.26 16.67 25.38
C GLY A 132 8.24 15.69 26.02
N ASN A 133 9.28 16.29 26.56
CA ASN A 133 10.28 15.74 27.46
C ASN A 133 9.73 14.63 28.38
N ARG A 134 10.26 13.41 28.26
CA ARG A 134 10.40 12.42 29.35
C ARG A 134 11.60 11.53 29.11
#